data_AF-A0A2T2T447-F1
#
_entry.id   AF-A0A2T2T447-F1
#
_cell.length_a   1.000
_cell.length_b   1.000
_cell.length_c   1.000
_cell.angle_alpha   90.00
_cell.angle_beta   90.00
_cell.angle_gamma   90.00
#
_symmetry.space_group_name_H-M   'P 1'
#
loop_
_entity.id
_entity.type
_entity.pdbx_description
1 polymer ?
#
loop_
_entity_poly.entity_id
_entity_poly.type
_entity_poly.pdbx_seq_one_letter_code
_entity_poly.pdbx_strand_id
1 'polypeptide(L)' 'MIDVAVTQMPHAEGLDLPVHETSASAGMDLRAAVPIDE' A
#
# COMPACT_ATOMS: atom_id res chain seq x y z
N MET A 1 -3.71 -0.37 19.93
CA MET A 1 -3.45 -0.58 18.50
C MET A 1 -4.73 -0.19 17.78
N ILE A 2 -4.62 0.65 16.75
CA ILE A 2 -5.77 1.06 15.93
C ILE A 2 -5.59 0.40 14.57
N ASP A 3 -6.61 -0.29 14.10
CA ASP A 3 -6.59 -0.90 12.79
C ASP A 3 -6.93 0.15 11.74
N VAL A 4 -6.15 0.18 10.66
CA VAL A 4 -6.37 1.06 9.51
C VAL A 4 -6.91 0.22 8.37
N ALA A 5 -8.19 0.40 8.03
CA ALA A 5 -8.81 -0.32 6.94
C ALA A 5 -8.36 0.24 5.58
N VAL A 6 -7.96 -0.64 4.66
CA VAL A 6 -7.58 -0.31 3.28
C VAL A 6 -8.44 -1.10 2.32
N THR A 7 -9.03 -0.43 1.33
CA THR A 7 -9.83 -1.05 0.28
C THR A 7 -9.08 -0.96 -1.04
N GLN A 8 -8.73 -2.10 -1.63
CA GLN A 8 -8.07 -2.17 -2.94
C GLN A 8 -9.08 -1.92 -4.06
N MET A 9 -8.76 -0.98 -4.96
CA MET A 9 -9.54 -0.70 -6.16
C MET A 9 -8.96 -1.47 -7.37
N PRO A 10 -9.72 -1.65 -8.47
CA PRO A 10 -9.26 -2.48 -9.60
C PRO A 10 -7.91 -2.09 -10.20
N HIS A 11 -7.57 -0.80 -10.25
CA HIS A 11 -6.29 -0.32 -10.79
C HIS A 11 -5.08 -0.64 -9.90
N ALA A 12 -5.29 -1.13 -8.68
CA ALA A 12 -4.25 -1.56 -7.76
C ALA A 12 -4.14 -3.09 -7.68
N GLU A 13 -4.84 -3.84 -8.54
CA GLU A 13 -4.77 -5.31 -8.57
C GLU A 13 -3.32 -5.78 -8.76
N GLY A 14 -2.90 -6.75 -7.95
CA GLY A 14 -1.54 -7.29 -7.96
C GLY A 14 -0.50 -6.46 -7.19
N LEU A 15 -0.86 -5.29 -6.66
CA LEU A 15 0.00 -4.55 -5.73
C LEU A 15 -0.21 -5.04 -4.29
N ASP A 16 0.90 -5.17 -3.55
CA ASP A 16 0.87 -5.45 -2.12
C ASP A 16 0.21 -4.30 -1.34
N LEU A 17 -0.51 -4.64 -0.27
CA LEU A 17 -1.04 -3.64 0.65
C LEU A 17 0.09 -2.96 1.44
N PRO A 18 -0.08 -1.68 1.86
CA PRO A 18 0.93 -0.98 2.63
C PRO A 18 1.22 -1.68 3.96
N VAL A 19 2.50 -1.80 4.29
CA VAL A 19 2.98 -2.40 5.54
C VAL A 19 4.17 -1.62 6.09
N HIS A 20 4.36 -1.66 7.40
CA HIS A 20 5.57 -1.18 8.04
C HIS A 20 6.71 -2.15 7.72
N GLU A 21 7.80 -1.64 7.13
CA GLU A 21 8.94 -2.48 6.76
C GLU A 21 9.62 -3.11 7.99
N THR A 22 9.66 -2.39 9.11
CA THR A 22 10.20 -2.86 10.38
C THR A 22 9.25 -2.53 11.53
N SER A 23 9.48 -3.13 12.70
CA SER A 23 8.74 -2.79 13.92
C SER A 23 8.96 -1.36 14.41
N ALA A 24 10.01 -0.67 13.94
CA ALA A 24 10.35 0.70 14.30
C ALA A 24 9.95 1.73 13.24
N SER A 25 9.39 1.28 12.10
CA SER A 25 8.96 2.19 11.03
C SER A 25 7.81 3.06 11.53
N ALA A 26 7.90 4.37 11.29
CA ALA A 26 6.88 5.34 11.71
C ALA A 26 5.70 5.45 10.73
N GLY A 27 5.79 4.80 9.56
CA GLY A 27 4.78 4.82 8.53
C GLY A 27 4.91 3.66 7.55
N MET A 28 3.99 3.65 6.58
CA MET A 28 3.91 2.64 5.52
C MET A 28 4.07 3.32 4.18
N ASP A 29 4.81 2.68 3.28
CA ASP A 29 4.97 3.18 1.92
C ASP A 29 3.75 2.86 1.06
N LEU A 30 3.38 3.82 0.21
CA LEU A 30 2.33 3.64 -0.80
C LEU A 30 2.97 3.44 -2.16
N ARG A 31 2.50 2.43 -2.90
CA ARG A 31 2.91 2.18 -4.29
C ARG A 31 2.02 2.94 -5.25
N ALA A 32 2.61 3.45 -6.33
CA ALA A 32 1.84 4.07 -7.41
C ALA A 32 1.06 2.98 -8.16
N ALA A 33 -0.26 3.12 -8.19
CA ALA A 33 -1.17 2.24 -8.93
C ALA A 33 -1.52 2.84 -10.31
N VAL A 34 -0.48 3.30 -11.01
CA VAL A 34 -0.57 3.81 -12.39
C VAL A 34 -0.08 2.73 -13.36
N PRO A 35 -0.56 2.71 -14.62
CA PRO A 35 -0.01 1.82 -15.64
C PRO A 35 1.51 1.98 -15.80
N ILE A 36 2.20 0.87 -16.09
CA ILE A 36 3.58 0.91 -16.60
C ILE A 36 3.49 1.47 -18.03
N ASP A 37 3.95 2.71 -18.17
CA ASP A 37 4.08 3.48 -19.41
C ASP A 37 2.76 4.02 -20.03
N GLU A 38 2.58 5.35 -19.93
CA GLU A 38 2.11 6.18 -21.07
C GLU A 38 3.32 6.87 -21.71
#